data_AF-A0A8D5UFE2-F1
#
_entry.id   AF-A0A8D5UFE2-F1
#
_cell.length_a   1.000
_cell.length_b   1.000
_cell.length_c   1.000
_cell.angle_alpha   90.00
_cell.angle_beta   90.00
_cell.angle_gamma   90.00
#
_symmetry.space_group_name_H-M   'P 1'
#
loop_
_entity.id
_entity.type
_entity.pdbx_description
1 polymer ?
#
loop_
_entity_poly.entity_id
_entity_poly.type
_entity_poly.pdbx_seq_one_letter_code
_entity_poly.pdbx_strand_id
1 'polypeptide(L)' 'MKQSKVSYHLKELKNAGLVHERKEGKWHYYSINKDTLKDFCQELNDCYFLRT' A
#
# COMPACT_ATOMS: atom_id res chain seq x y z
N MET A 1 27.00 0.52 6.60
CA MET A 1 25.78 1.35 6.46
C MET A 1 24.64 0.48 5.93
N LYS A 2 23.51 0.40 6.64
CA LYS A 2 22.31 -0.35 6.16
C LYS A 2 21.54 0.56 5.20
N GLN A 3 21.44 0.16 3.94
CA GLN A 3 20.60 0.85 2.96
C GLN A 3 19.13 0.70 3.38
N SER A 4 18.36 1.78 3.32
CA SER A 4 16.93 1.72 3.59
C SER A 4 16.24 0.93 2.48
N LYS A 5 15.32 0.03 2.85
CA LYS A 5 14.56 -0.81 1.90
C LYS A 5 13.32 -0.09 1.36
N VAL A 6 13.34 1.24 1.29
CA VAL A 6 12.15 2.05 0.95
C VAL A 6 11.62 1.67 -0.43
N SER A 7 12.48 1.56 -1.44
CA SER A 7 12.07 1.17 -2.79
C SER A 7 11.50 -0.25 -2.84
N TYR A 8 12.03 -1.16 -2.00
CA TYR A 8 11.48 -2.51 -1.85
C TYR A 8 10.06 -2.45 -1.28
N HIS A 9 9.84 -1.73 -0.18
CA HIS A 9 8.51 -1.61 0.42
C HIS A 9 7.51 -0.92 -0.51
N LEU A 10 7.92 0.12 -1.26
CA LEU A 10 7.05 0.76 -2.25
C LEU A 10 6.64 -0.19 -3.39
N LYS A 11 7.57 -1.05 -3.83
CA LYS A 11 7.26 -2.10 -4.81
C LYS A 11 6.25 -3.10 -4.26
N GLU A 12 6.44 -3.58 -3.04
CA GLU A 12 5.51 -4.52 -2.40
C GLU A 12 4.12 -3.91 -2.19
N LEU A 13 4.05 -2.67 -1.71
CA LEU A 13 2.78 -1.95 -1.54
C LEU A 13 2.07 -1.72 -2.88
N LYS A 14 2.83 -1.43 -3.96
CA LYS A 14 2.27 -1.30 -5.31
C LYS A 14 1.73 -2.63 -5.80
N ASN A 15 2.49 -3.72 -5.62
CA ASN A 15 2.08 -5.07 -6.02
C ASN A 15 0.81 -5.51 -5.26
N ALA A 16 0.67 -5.11 -4.00
CA ALA A 16 -0.52 -5.36 -3.20
C ALA A 16 -1.71 -4.43 -3.56
N GLY A 17 -1.55 -3.50 -4.49
CA GLY A 17 -2.60 -2.56 -4.90
C GLY A 17 -2.88 -1.43 -3.91
N LEU A 18 -2.10 -1.31 -2.83
CA LEU A 18 -2.31 -0.32 -1.76
C LEU A 18 -1.81 1.07 -2.11
N VAL A 19 -0.93 1.19 -3.11
CA VAL A 19 -0.44 2.48 -3.62
C VAL A 19 -0.49 2.54 -5.14
N HIS A 20 -0.78 3.72 -5.66
CA HIS A 20 -0.60 4.06 -7.06
C HIS A 20 0.81 4.58 -7.30
N GLU A 21 1.35 4.31 -8.49
CA GLU A 21 2.60 4.86 -8.96
C GLU A 21 2.34 5.68 -10.23
N ARG A 22 2.83 6.92 -10.25
CA ARG A 22 2.87 7.78 -11.42
C ARG A 22 4.31 8.13 -11.75
N LYS A 23 4.75 7.85 -12.96
CA LYS A 23 6.07 8.27 -13.45
C LYS A 23 5.95 9.62 -14.15
N GLU A 24 6.78 10.58 -13.74
CA GLU A 24 6.85 11.90 -14.35
C GLU A 24 8.31 12.26 -14.56
N GLY A 25 8.75 12.16 -15.82
CA GLY A 25 10.15 12.27 -16.20
C GLY A 25 11.02 11.20 -15.52
N LYS A 26 11.99 11.66 -14.72
CA LYS A 26 12.92 10.81 -13.97
C LYS A 26 12.39 10.37 -12.60
N TRP A 27 11.24 10.91 -12.16
CA TRP A 27 10.74 10.72 -10.81
C TRP A 27 9.54 9.79 -10.78
N HIS A 28 9.46 8.99 -9.72
CA HIS A 28 8.33 8.12 -9.41
C HIS A 28 7.57 8.73 -8.24
N TYR A 29 6.30 9.06 -8.45
CA TYR A 29 5.40 9.59 -7.45
C TYR A 29 4.48 8.48 -6.97
N TYR A 30 4.32 8.39 -5.65
CA TYR A 30 3.47 7.39 -5.02
C TYR A 30 2.33 8.08 -4.27
N SER A 31 1.13 7.53 -4.39
CA SER A 31 -0.04 7.97 -3.62
C SER A 31 -0.80 6.76 -3.09
N ILE A 32 -1.42 6.88 -1.93
CA ILE A 32 -2.23 5.80 -1.35
C ILE A 32 -3.46 5.54 -2.22
N ASN A 33 -3.74 4.27 -2.47
CA ASN A 33 -5.01 3.82 -3.02
C ASN A 33 -6.03 3.71 -1.88
N LYS A 34 -6.84 4.76 -1.72
CA LYS A 34 -7.78 4.86 -0.59
C LYS A 34 -8.90 3.85 -0.66
N ASP A 35 -9.33 3.48 -1.86
CA ASP A 35 -10.43 2.53 -2.06
C ASP A 35 -10.00 1.15 -1.60
N THR A 36 -8.87 0.65 -2.12
CA THR A 36 -8.32 -0.65 -1.71
C THR A 36 -7.95 -0.68 -0.22
N LEU A 37 -7.43 0.42 0.33
CA LEU A 37 -7.13 0.48 1.76
C LEU A 37 -8.40 0.42 2.61
N LYS A 38 -9.49 1.07 2.18
CA LYS A 38 -10.78 1.03 2.86
C LYS A 38 -11.37 -0.37 2.83
N ASP A 39 -11.36 -1.02 1.67
CA ASP A 39 -11.85 -2.40 1.51
C ASP A 39 -11.05 -3.36 2.40
N PHE A 40 -9.72 -3.22 2.41
CA PHE A 40 -8.84 -4.00 3.28
C PHE A 40 -9.16 -3.80 4.77
N CYS A 41 -9.34 -2.55 5.22
CA CYS A 41 -9.73 -2.27 6.60
C CYS A 41 -11.11 -2.83 6.94
N GLN A 42 -12.06 -2.80 6.00
CA GLN A 42 -13.38 -3.37 6.19
C GLN A 42 -13.30 -4.90 6.31
N GLU A 43 -12.59 -5.57 5.41
CA GLU A 43 -12.34 -7.01 5.49
C GLU A 43 -11.65 -7.41 6.79
N LEU A 44 -10.63 -6.66 7.22
CA LEU A 44 -10.01 -6.89 8.52
C LEU A 44 -11.01 -6.72 9.67
N ASN A 45 -11.85 -5.69 9.62
CA ASN A 45 -12.86 -5.51 10.64
C ASN A 45 -13.83 -6.70 10.68
N ASP A 46 -14.32 -7.14 9.52
CA ASP A 46 -15.27 -8.24 9.40
C ASP A 46 -14.65 -9.58 9.85
N CYS A 47 -13.39 -9.84 9.50
CA CYS A 47 -12.69 -11.07 9.87
C CYS A 47 -12.27 -11.12 11.34
N TYR A 48 -11.97 -9.99 11.98
CA TYR A 48 -11.39 -9.95 13.32
C TYR A 48 -12.34 -9.46 14.41
N PHE A 49 -13.46 -8.78 14.09
CA PHE A 49 -14.43 -8.29 15.09
C PHE A 49 -15.69 -9.15 15.28
N LEU A 50 -15.89 -10.25 14.55
CA LEU A 50 -16.97 -11.24 14.81
C LEU A 50 -16.67 -12.23 15.97
N ARG A 51 -15.92 -11.81 16.99
CA ARG A 51 -15.53 -12.65 18.15
C ARG A 51 -15.76 -12.02 19.53
N THR A 52 -16.73 -11.10 19.65
CA THR A 52 -17.27 -10.68 20.94
C THR A 52 -18.77 -10.86 20.99
#